data_AF-A0A833WT38-F1
#
_entry.id   AF-A0A833WT38-F1
#
_cell.length_a   1.000
_cell.length_b   1.000
_cell.length_c   1.000
_cell.angle_alpha   90.00
_cell.angle_beta   90.00
_cell.angle_gamma   90.00
#
_symmetry.space_group_name_H-M   'P 1'
#
loop_
_entity.id
_entity.type
_entity.pdbx_description
1 polymer ?
#
loop_
_entity_poly.entity_id
_entity_poly.type
_entity_poly.pdbx_seq_one_letter_code
_entity_poly.pdbx_strand_id
1 'polypeptide(L)'
;MAKKGKKTSNAGRAADTTQTSDGGNNGLKRIARLFTTMQEKGAAWYGREREGIALIEGFQSALLAIRAAQAAVAIDTAPEKGKKESVVLSGLAGNAEMDPWLAEDLYQQVQELSGGFEKLLEEMCTLQAEARDIVRSDDDEGEQQVSATGLRPVDYFQMISQELATFEAEYQHIEALLQLISFETSTDELRTLVISWSTSPFLDPAQTRSFLQRHQLSHTAN
;
A
#
# COMPACT_ATOMS: atom_id res chain seq x y z
N MET A 1 -3.24 81.15 39.34
CA MET A 1 -4.62 80.66 39.52
C MET A 1 -4.95 79.66 38.40
N ALA A 2 -5.49 78.49 38.79
CA ALA A 2 -6.29 77.47 38.08
C ALA A 2 -6.79 77.80 36.63
N LYS A 3 -7.00 76.87 35.69
CA LYS A 3 -7.43 75.45 35.72
C LYS A 3 -7.40 74.83 34.29
N LYS A 4 -7.15 73.50 34.20
CA LYS A 4 -7.73 72.41 33.34
C LYS A 4 -8.20 72.73 31.88
N GLY A 5 -8.03 71.90 30.85
CA GLY A 5 -7.52 70.52 30.70
C GLY A 5 -7.87 69.89 29.33
N LYS A 6 -7.12 68.83 28.95
CA LYS A 6 -7.46 67.59 28.21
C LYS A 6 -8.13 67.62 26.81
N LYS A 7 -7.43 67.15 25.74
CA LYS A 7 -7.69 65.89 24.97
C LYS A 7 -6.82 65.71 23.68
N THR A 8 -6.05 64.61 23.67
CA THR A 8 -5.84 63.56 22.63
C THR A 8 -5.43 63.79 21.16
N SER A 9 -4.63 62.81 20.70
CA SER A 9 -4.30 62.34 19.33
C SER A 9 -3.16 63.11 18.64
N ASN A 10 -2.23 62.51 17.88
CA ASN A 10 -2.20 61.20 17.24
C ASN A 10 -0.74 60.79 16.90
N ALA A 11 -0.50 59.47 16.88
CA ALA A 11 0.35 58.69 15.97
C ALA A 11 1.69 59.23 15.42
N GLY A 12 2.76 58.48 15.73
CA GLY A 12 4.02 58.47 14.99
C GLY A 12 4.89 57.27 15.42
N ARG A 13 4.28 56.08 15.46
CA ARG A 13 4.94 54.82 15.82
C ARG A 13 5.82 54.40 14.65
N ALA A 14 7.14 54.36 14.87
CA ALA A 14 8.08 53.71 13.96
C ALA A 14 7.59 52.28 13.72
N ALA A 15 7.28 51.97 12.47
CA ALA A 15 6.92 50.63 12.04
C ALA A 15 8.19 49.79 12.11
N ASP A 16 8.30 49.05 13.21
CA ASP A 16 9.12 47.86 13.32
C ASP A 16 8.69 46.93 12.17
N THR A 17 9.56 46.80 11.17
CA THR A 17 9.34 45.90 10.05
C THR A 17 9.64 44.51 10.57
N THR A 18 8.66 43.90 11.24
CA THR A 18 8.66 42.47 11.48
C THR A 18 8.54 41.80 10.12
N GLN A 19 9.69 41.48 9.52
CA GLN A 19 9.76 40.48 8.46
C GLN A 19 9.30 39.16 9.06
N THR A 20 8.04 38.82 8.82
CA THR A 20 7.54 37.46 9.03
C THR A 20 8.30 36.56 8.07
N SER A 21 9.22 35.77 8.62
CA SER A 21 9.78 34.58 7.96
C SER A 21 8.61 33.65 7.63
N ASP A 22 8.17 33.70 6.38
CA ASP A 22 7.09 32.87 5.81
C ASP A 22 7.65 31.54 5.24
N GLY A 23 8.97 31.33 5.32
CA GLY A 23 9.68 30.13 4.83
C GLY A 23 9.39 28.88 5.67
N GLY A 24 9.57 28.97 6.99
CA GLY A 24 9.45 27.81 7.89
C GLY A 24 8.04 27.19 8.00
N ASN A 25 6.98 27.96 7.75
CA ASN A 25 5.61 27.45 7.76
C ASN A 25 5.29 26.61 6.50
N ASN A 26 6.02 26.83 5.40
CA ASN A 26 5.83 26.11 4.15
C ASN A 26 6.49 24.71 4.19
N GLY A 27 7.66 24.58 4.80
CA GLY A 27 8.34 23.28 5.00
C GLY A 27 7.50 22.29 5.81
N LEU A 28 6.97 22.72 6.97
CA LEU A 28 6.11 21.90 7.82
C LEU A 28 4.81 21.45 7.12
N LYS A 29 4.17 22.34 6.36
CA LYS A 29 2.97 21.99 5.57
C LYS A 29 3.28 20.99 4.45
N ARG A 30 4.45 21.10 3.83
CA ARG A 30 4.91 20.13 2.81
C ARG A 30 5.19 18.77 3.43
N ILE A 31 5.85 18.71 4.58
CA ILE A 31 6.09 17.45 5.31
C ILE A 31 4.78 16.78 5.74
N ALA A 32 3.83 17.55 6.26
CA ALA A 32 2.51 17.00 6.61
C ALA A 32 1.79 16.41 5.38
N ARG A 33 1.90 17.06 4.22
CA ARG A 33 1.33 16.55 2.96
C ARG A 33 2.03 15.27 2.51
N LEU A 34 3.37 15.24 2.49
CA LEU A 34 4.13 14.03 2.15
C LEU A 34 3.76 12.86 3.06
N PHE A 35 3.61 13.13 4.36
CA PHE A 35 3.19 12.14 5.34
C PHE A 35 1.81 11.56 4.96
N THR A 36 0.81 12.41 4.70
CA THR A 36 -0.52 11.93 4.28
C THR A 36 -0.45 11.12 2.99
N THR A 37 0.29 11.58 1.98
CA THR A 37 0.44 10.84 0.73
C THR A 37 1.13 9.49 0.94
N MET A 38 2.13 9.41 1.82
CA MET A 38 2.77 8.13 2.17
C MET A 38 1.77 7.16 2.80
N GLN A 39 0.89 7.64 3.69
CA GLN A 39 -0.17 6.81 4.28
C GLN A 39 -1.18 6.32 3.24
N GLU A 40 -1.53 7.15 2.25
CA GLU A 40 -2.37 6.74 1.12
C GLU A 40 -1.69 5.65 0.27
N LYS A 41 -0.37 5.74 0.06
CA LYS A 41 0.39 4.67 -0.63
C LYS A 41 0.41 3.37 0.17
N GLY A 42 0.59 3.44 1.50
CA GLY A 42 0.47 2.28 2.37
C GLY A 42 -0.93 1.66 2.31
N ALA A 43 -1.99 2.47 2.30
CA ALA A 43 -3.36 1.95 2.14
C ALA A 43 -3.59 1.29 0.77
N ALA A 44 -3.04 1.86 -0.30
CA ALA A 44 -3.09 1.28 -1.64
C ALA A 44 -2.33 -0.05 -1.72
N TRP A 45 -1.20 -0.16 -1.01
CA TRP A 45 -0.44 -1.41 -0.86
C TRP A 45 -1.29 -2.53 -0.26
N TYR A 46 -1.93 -2.29 0.89
CA TYR A 46 -2.83 -3.28 1.50
C TYR A 46 -4.04 -3.61 0.61
N GLY A 47 -4.50 -2.66 -0.21
CA GLY A 47 -5.53 -2.90 -1.21
C GLY A 47 -5.09 -3.93 -2.24
N ARG A 48 -3.87 -3.76 -2.78
CA ARG A 48 -3.23 -4.66 -3.74
C ARG A 48 -2.94 -6.03 -3.16
N GLU A 49 -2.53 -6.13 -1.88
CA GLU A 49 -2.35 -7.43 -1.23
C GLU A 49 -3.65 -8.24 -1.19
N ARG A 50 -4.78 -7.59 -0.87
CA ARG A 50 -6.09 -8.26 -0.88
C ARG A 50 -6.54 -8.68 -2.27
N GLU A 51 -6.27 -7.84 -3.27
CA GLU A 51 -6.51 -8.18 -4.68
C GLU A 51 -5.67 -9.40 -5.11
N GLY A 52 -4.39 -9.43 -4.71
CA GLY A 52 -3.50 -10.56 -4.98
C GLY A 52 -4.01 -11.87 -4.38
N ILE A 53 -4.47 -11.84 -3.13
CA ILE A 53 -5.10 -13.02 -2.50
C ILE A 53 -6.29 -13.51 -3.32
N ALA A 54 -7.21 -12.61 -3.69
CA ALA A 54 -8.41 -12.97 -4.45
C ALA A 54 -8.06 -13.56 -5.84
N LEU A 55 -7.03 -13.03 -6.51
CA LEU A 55 -6.56 -13.55 -7.80
C LEU A 55 -5.95 -14.95 -7.67
N ILE A 56 -5.13 -15.19 -6.64
CA ILE A 56 -4.53 -16.51 -6.40
C ILE A 56 -5.60 -17.54 -6.04
N GLU A 57 -6.58 -17.18 -5.22
CA GLU A 57 -7.73 -18.04 -4.89
C GLU A 57 -8.62 -18.32 -6.12
N GLY A 58 -8.82 -17.32 -6.98
CA GLY A 58 -9.49 -17.46 -8.26
C GLY A 58 -8.76 -18.44 -9.18
N PHE A 59 -7.45 -18.26 -9.33
CA PHE A 59 -6.58 -19.14 -10.12
C PHE A 59 -6.61 -20.58 -9.60
N GLN A 60 -6.50 -20.76 -8.28
CA GLN A 60 -6.64 -22.06 -7.63
C GLN A 60 -7.97 -22.73 -7.95
N SER A 61 -9.07 -21.98 -7.92
CA SER A 61 -10.42 -22.48 -8.22
C SER A 61 -10.53 -22.90 -9.69
N ALA A 62 -9.96 -22.12 -10.62
CA ALA A 62 -9.92 -22.44 -12.03
C ALA A 62 -9.09 -23.70 -12.31
N LEU A 63 -7.91 -23.84 -11.69
CA LEU A 63 -7.08 -25.05 -11.80
C LEU A 63 -7.79 -26.31 -11.29
N LEU A 64 -8.50 -26.22 -10.16
CA LEU A 64 -9.27 -27.33 -9.62
C LEU A 64 -10.38 -27.78 -10.59
N ALA A 65 -11.07 -26.82 -11.20
CA ALA A 65 -12.06 -27.13 -12.22
C ALA A 65 -11.43 -27.84 -13.42
N ILE A 66 -10.26 -27.36 -13.92
CA ILE A 66 -9.58 -27.96 -15.09
C ILE A 66 -9.22 -29.41 -14.81
N ARG A 67 -8.62 -29.65 -13.63
CA ARG A 67 -8.21 -30.99 -13.19
C ARG A 67 -9.43 -31.92 -13.04
N ALA A 68 -10.55 -31.43 -12.52
CA ALA A 68 -11.79 -32.20 -12.42
C ALA A 68 -12.38 -32.56 -13.79
N ALA A 69 -12.38 -31.62 -14.74
CA ALA A 69 -12.85 -31.86 -16.11
C ALA A 69 -11.96 -32.90 -16.83
N GLN A 70 -10.63 -32.78 -16.71
CA GLN A 70 -9.68 -33.75 -17.26
C GLN A 70 -9.89 -35.16 -16.68
N ALA A 71 -10.12 -35.25 -15.37
CA ALA A 71 -10.41 -36.53 -14.70
C ALA A 71 -11.71 -37.16 -15.20
N ALA A 72 -12.77 -36.37 -15.41
CA ALA A 72 -14.05 -36.88 -15.94
C ALA A 72 -13.91 -37.46 -17.36
N VAL A 73 -13.17 -36.78 -18.25
CA VAL A 73 -12.89 -37.28 -19.61
C VAL A 73 -12.07 -38.57 -19.60
N ALA A 74 -11.11 -38.69 -18.68
CA ALA A 74 -10.31 -39.91 -18.52
C ALA A 74 -11.15 -41.13 -18.07
N ILE A 75 -12.22 -40.89 -17.29
CA ILE A 75 -13.15 -41.94 -16.85
C ILE A 75 -14.05 -42.37 -18.02
N ASP A 76 -14.55 -41.43 -18.82
CA ASP A 76 -15.41 -41.73 -20.00
C ASP A 76 -14.67 -42.45 -21.14
N THR A 77 -13.34 -42.31 -21.21
CA THR A 77 -12.50 -42.96 -22.23
C THR A 77 -11.91 -44.31 -21.80
N ALA A 78 -12.12 -44.73 -20.54
CA ALA A 78 -11.76 -46.07 -20.10
C ALA A 78 -12.66 -47.10 -20.81
N PRO A 79 -12.11 -48.09 -21.53
CA PRO A 79 -12.93 -49.07 -22.24
C PRO A 79 -13.62 -49.98 -21.23
N GLU A 80 -14.87 -49.67 -20.89
CA GLU A 80 -15.74 -50.55 -20.11
C GLU A 80 -15.97 -51.85 -20.87
N LYS A 81 -15.20 -52.88 -20.49
CA LYS A 81 -15.51 -54.27 -20.82
C LYS A 81 -16.75 -54.70 -20.02
N GLY A 82 -17.91 -54.37 -20.57
CA GLY A 82 -19.16 -55.06 -20.33
C GLY A 82 -19.91 -54.68 -19.06
N LYS A 83 -20.80 -53.69 -19.20
CA LYS A 83 -22.22 -53.84 -18.84
C LYS A 83 -23.03 -52.70 -19.46
N LYS A 84 -24.04 -53.08 -20.25
CA LYS A 84 -25.14 -52.19 -20.64
C LYS A 84 -25.87 -51.78 -19.35
N GLU A 85 -25.74 -50.52 -18.97
CA GLU A 85 -26.73 -49.68 -18.24
C GLU A 85 -25.99 -48.49 -17.59
N SER A 86 -25.61 -47.50 -18.40
CA SER A 86 -25.11 -46.22 -17.88
C SER A 86 -25.24 -45.15 -18.96
N VAL A 87 -26.48 -44.86 -19.38
CA VAL A 87 -26.80 -43.79 -20.35
C VAL A 87 -27.43 -42.57 -19.66
N VAL A 88 -27.33 -42.43 -18.33
CA VAL A 88 -27.93 -41.29 -17.62
C VAL A 88 -27.04 -40.76 -16.49
N LEU A 89 -25.77 -40.51 -16.78
CA LEU A 89 -24.94 -39.64 -15.93
C LEU A 89 -24.30 -38.46 -16.70
N SER A 90 -24.60 -38.29 -17.99
CA SER A 90 -24.19 -37.10 -18.77
C SER A 90 -24.93 -35.81 -18.39
N GLY A 91 -25.63 -35.77 -17.25
CA GLY A 91 -26.45 -34.64 -16.82
C GLY A 91 -26.33 -34.26 -15.35
N LEU A 92 -25.40 -34.85 -14.57
CA LEU A 92 -25.22 -34.52 -13.15
C LEU A 92 -23.99 -33.64 -12.86
N ALA A 93 -23.03 -33.58 -13.79
CA ALA A 93 -22.02 -32.52 -13.77
C ALA A 93 -22.62 -31.35 -14.53
N GLY A 94 -23.04 -30.31 -13.81
CA GLY A 94 -23.55 -29.10 -14.44
C GLY A 94 -22.64 -28.67 -15.57
N ASN A 95 -23.23 -28.38 -16.73
CA ASN A 95 -22.58 -27.77 -17.89
C ASN A 95 -22.11 -26.35 -17.52
N ALA A 96 -21.18 -26.23 -16.56
CA ALA A 96 -20.29 -25.10 -16.52
C ALA A 96 -19.37 -25.33 -17.71
N GLU A 97 -19.76 -24.74 -18.84
CA GLU A 97 -18.89 -24.51 -19.98
C GLU A 97 -17.63 -23.86 -19.40
N MET A 98 -16.62 -24.68 -19.15
CA MET A 98 -15.36 -24.22 -18.58
C MET A 98 -14.76 -23.31 -19.63
N ASP A 99 -14.61 -22.03 -19.30
CA ASP A 99 -13.84 -21.12 -20.12
C ASP A 99 -12.37 -21.56 -20.05
N PRO A 100 -11.82 -22.16 -21.13
CA PRO A 100 -10.44 -22.66 -21.13
C PRO A 100 -9.43 -21.55 -20.94
N TRP A 101 -9.84 -20.29 -21.15
CA TRP A 101 -9.00 -19.11 -21.06
C TRP A 101 -9.01 -18.47 -19.68
N LEU A 102 -9.98 -18.80 -18.81
CA LEU A 102 -10.10 -18.19 -17.49
C LEU A 102 -8.88 -18.44 -16.61
N ALA A 103 -8.34 -19.66 -16.60
CA ALA A 103 -7.15 -19.96 -15.82
C ALA A 103 -5.89 -19.25 -16.35
N GLU A 104 -5.78 -19.09 -17.67
CA GLU A 104 -4.68 -18.36 -18.31
C GLU A 104 -4.76 -16.86 -18.01
N ASP A 105 -5.95 -16.28 -18.12
CA ASP A 105 -6.18 -14.87 -17.80
C ASP A 105 -5.89 -14.57 -16.32
N LEU A 106 -6.37 -15.43 -15.41
CA LEU A 106 -6.06 -15.32 -13.99
C LEU A 106 -4.57 -15.51 -13.71
N TYR A 107 -3.90 -16.43 -14.41
CA TYR A 107 -2.45 -16.61 -14.27
C TYR A 107 -1.69 -15.36 -14.72
N GLN A 108 -2.07 -14.78 -15.86
CA GLN A 108 -1.48 -13.55 -16.37
C GLN A 108 -1.69 -12.39 -15.38
N GLN A 109 -2.90 -12.23 -14.83
CA GLN A 109 -3.19 -11.23 -13.82
C GLN A 109 -2.35 -11.42 -12.54
N VAL A 110 -2.13 -12.67 -12.11
CA VAL A 110 -1.24 -12.97 -10.97
C VAL A 110 0.21 -12.57 -11.26
N GLN A 111 0.72 -12.79 -12.47
CA GLN A 111 2.08 -12.37 -12.84
C GLN A 111 2.23 -10.85 -12.88
N GLU A 112 1.19 -10.14 -13.29
CA GLU A 112 1.16 -8.67 -13.38
C GLU A 112 1.06 -7.96 -12.02
N LEU A 113 0.73 -8.68 -10.94
CA LEU A 113 0.65 -8.12 -9.58
C LEU A 113 1.95 -7.43 -9.16
N SER A 114 3.09 -8.05 -9.48
CA SER A 114 4.44 -7.56 -9.15
C SER A 114 4.66 -6.13 -9.64
N GLY A 115 4.37 -5.84 -10.91
CA GLY A 115 4.52 -4.51 -11.50
C GLY A 115 3.63 -3.45 -10.84
N GLY A 116 2.49 -3.89 -10.28
CA GLY A 116 1.68 -3.05 -9.43
C GLY A 116 2.44 -2.55 -8.18
N PHE A 117 2.99 -3.48 -7.40
CA PHE A 117 3.74 -3.15 -6.19
C PHE A 117 5.02 -2.36 -6.49
N GLU A 118 5.72 -2.69 -7.57
CA GLU A 118 6.88 -1.96 -8.05
C GLU A 118 6.57 -0.48 -8.28
N LYS A 119 5.47 -0.18 -8.98
CA LYS A 119 5.03 1.20 -9.21
C LYS A 119 4.73 1.95 -7.89
N LEU A 120 4.14 1.27 -6.91
CA LEU A 120 3.90 1.88 -5.58
C LEU A 120 5.21 2.18 -4.87
N LEU A 121 6.19 1.28 -4.94
CA LEU A 121 7.54 1.52 -4.40
C LEU A 121 8.21 2.71 -5.05
N GLU A 122 8.18 2.83 -6.38
CA GLU A 122 8.75 3.98 -7.09
C GLU A 122 8.13 5.30 -6.63
N GLU A 123 6.81 5.33 -6.45
CA GLU A 123 6.08 6.49 -5.93
C GLU A 123 6.51 6.80 -4.48
N MET A 124 6.68 5.80 -3.61
CA MET A 124 7.16 5.99 -2.24
C MET A 124 8.63 6.46 -2.18
N CYS A 125 9.50 5.95 -3.05
CA CYS A 125 10.88 6.42 -3.24
C CYS A 125 10.91 7.91 -3.64
N THR A 126 9.98 8.33 -4.50
CA THR A 126 9.84 9.74 -4.89
C THR A 126 9.48 10.60 -3.69
N LEU A 127 8.54 10.15 -2.83
CA LEU A 127 8.20 10.86 -1.58
C LEU A 127 9.39 10.96 -0.62
N GLN A 128 10.20 9.90 -0.50
CA GLN A 128 11.42 9.92 0.31
C GLN A 128 12.44 10.94 -0.24
N ALA A 129 12.61 11.00 -1.56
CA ALA A 129 13.48 11.98 -2.20
C ALA A 129 13.01 13.42 -1.95
N GLU A 130 11.71 13.69 -2.05
CA GLU A 130 11.12 14.99 -1.71
C GLU A 130 11.32 15.34 -0.23
N ALA A 131 11.16 14.38 0.68
CA ALA A 131 11.40 14.57 2.11
C ALA A 131 12.87 14.93 2.40
N ARG A 132 13.81 14.25 1.74
CA ARG A 132 15.25 14.54 1.83
C ARG A 132 15.57 15.96 1.36
N ASP A 133 14.96 16.39 0.26
CA ASP A 133 15.23 17.70 -0.31
C ASP A 133 14.67 18.83 0.58
N ILE A 134 13.56 18.58 1.29
CA ILE A 134 13.06 19.51 2.33
C ILE A 134 14.06 19.61 3.49
N VAL A 135 14.55 18.49 4.03
CA VAL A 135 15.54 18.49 5.12
C VAL A 135 16.81 19.24 4.72
N ARG A 136 17.31 19.03 3.50
CA ARG A 136 18.49 19.73 2.98
C ARG A 136 18.29 21.23 2.80
N SER A 137 17.06 21.66 2.51
CA SER A 137 16.74 23.08 2.34
C SER A 137 16.59 23.80 3.67
N ASP A 138 16.12 23.10 4.72
CA ASP A 138 15.97 23.65 6.07
C ASP A 138 17.32 23.82 6.81
N ASP A 139 18.34 23.00 6.51
CA ASP A 139 19.68 23.14 7.12
C ASP A 139 20.39 24.47 6.74
N ASP A 140 20.00 25.10 5.63
CA ASP A 140 20.51 26.43 5.20
C ASP A 140 19.75 27.60 5.87
N GLU A 141 18.55 27.36 6.41
CA GLU A 141 17.71 28.36 7.10
C GLU A 141 17.78 28.15 8.63
N GLY A 142 18.77 28.79 9.26
CA GLY A 142 19.21 28.54 10.64
C GLY A 142 18.14 28.24 11.71
N GLU A 143 18.50 27.28 12.59
CA GLU A 143 17.85 26.82 13.83
C GLU A 143 16.46 27.42 14.12
N GLN A 144 15.46 26.99 13.35
CA GLN A 144 14.08 27.29 13.65
C GLN A 144 13.65 26.50 14.89
N GLN A 145 13.24 27.19 15.96
CA GLN A 145 12.66 26.56 17.15
C GLN A 145 11.34 25.86 16.78
N VAL A 146 11.43 24.60 16.37
CA VAL A 146 10.25 23.75 16.19
C VAL A 146 9.72 23.36 17.57
N SER A 147 8.43 23.63 17.80
CA SER A 147 7.75 23.22 19.02
C SER A 147 7.88 21.70 19.22
N ALA A 148 8.12 21.24 20.44
CA ALA A 148 8.45 19.84 20.77
C ALA A 148 7.40 18.79 20.32
N THR A 149 6.22 19.25 19.89
CA THR A 149 5.08 18.44 19.43
C THR A 149 4.88 18.44 17.91
N GLY A 150 5.60 19.26 17.14
CA GLY A 150 5.49 19.27 15.67
C GLY A 150 6.32 18.16 15.02
N LEU A 151 5.81 17.55 13.94
CA LEU A 151 6.59 16.62 13.12
C LEU A 151 7.78 17.35 12.48
N ARG A 152 9.00 17.11 12.99
CA ARG A 152 10.20 17.70 12.42
C ARG A 152 10.52 17.03 11.07
N PRO A 153 10.96 17.77 10.05
CA PRO A 153 11.34 17.22 8.75
C PRO A 153 12.35 16.07 8.83
N VAL A 154 13.35 16.19 9.71
CA VAL A 154 14.36 15.14 9.93
C VAL A 154 13.77 13.87 10.54
N ASP A 155 12.85 14.00 11.49
CA ASP A 155 12.19 12.85 12.12
C ASP A 155 11.30 12.12 11.10
N TYR A 156 10.59 12.89 10.26
CA TYR A 156 9.81 12.33 9.16
C TYR A 156 10.69 11.62 8.14
N PHE A 157 11.80 12.23 7.71
CA PHE A 157 12.72 11.64 6.73
C PHE A 157 13.31 10.31 7.23
N GLN A 158 13.68 10.23 8.52
CA GLN A 158 14.13 8.97 9.12
C GLN A 158 13.01 7.92 9.15
N MET A 159 11.80 8.33 9.51
CA MET A 159 10.65 7.43 9.54
C MET A 159 10.32 6.88 8.15
N ILE A 160 10.16 7.73 7.12
CA ILE A 160 9.83 7.27 5.76
C ILE A 160 10.94 6.38 5.19
N SER A 161 12.21 6.64 5.53
CA SER A 161 13.32 5.78 5.11
C SER A 161 13.24 4.38 5.72
N GLN A 162 12.85 4.29 7.01
CA GLN A 162 12.64 3.00 7.65
C GLN A 162 11.41 2.28 7.09
N GLU A 163 10.30 3.00 6.90
CA GLU A 163 9.06 2.45 6.37
C GLU A 163 9.23 1.96 4.92
N LEU A 164 9.99 2.68 4.10
CA LEU A 164 10.29 2.28 2.72
C LEU A 164 11.14 1.00 2.68
N ALA A 165 12.13 0.86 3.55
CA ALA A 165 12.92 -0.38 3.64
C ALA A 165 12.05 -1.59 3.98
N THR A 166 11.00 -1.40 4.79
CA THR A 166 10.01 -2.42 5.10
C THR A 166 9.17 -2.79 3.87
N PHE A 167 8.70 -1.80 3.10
CA PHE A 167 7.97 -2.04 1.85
C PHE A 167 8.83 -2.73 0.79
N GLU A 168 10.12 -2.38 0.68
CA GLU A 168 11.06 -3.07 -0.22
C GLU A 168 11.26 -4.53 0.15
N ALA A 169 11.38 -4.84 1.45
CA ALA A 169 11.47 -6.22 1.93
C ALA A 169 10.18 -7.01 1.64
N GLU A 170 9.00 -6.39 1.84
CA GLU A 170 7.71 -6.98 1.52
C GLU A 170 7.56 -7.22 0.01
N TYR A 171 7.99 -6.30 -0.83
CA TYR A 171 8.01 -6.48 -2.28
C TYR A 171 8.84 -7.69 -2.69
N GLN A 172 10.07 -7.82 -2.18
CA GLN A 172 10.93 -8.96 -2.47
C GLN A 172 10.30 -10.28 -2.04
N HIS A 173 9.59 -10.27 -0.90
CA HIS A 173 8.85 -11.44 -0.45
C HIS A 173 7.69 -11.79 -1.39
N ILE A 174 6.88 -10.81 -1.76
CA ILE A 174 5.78 -10.95 -2.72
C ILE A 174 6.29 -11.48 -4.06
N GLU A 175 7.35 -10.89 -4.61
CA GLU A 175 7.95 -11.30 -5.88
C GLU A 175 8.40 -12.77 -5.82
N ALA A 176 9.08 -13.16 -4.74
CA ALA A 176 9.49 -14.54 -4.54
C ALA A 176 8.30 -15.51 -4.46
N LEU A 177 7.19 -15.12 -3.84
CA LEU A 177 5.96 -15.93 -3.80
C LEU A 177 5.33 -16.07 -5.19
N LEU A 178 5.25 -14.99 -5.97
CA LEU A 178 4.68 -15.00 -7.32
C LEU A 178 5.48 -15.91 -8.27
N GLN A 179 6.80 -15.93 -8.15
CA GLN A 179 7.68 -16.79 -8.95
C GLN A 179 7.44 -18.30 -8.72
N LEU A 180 6.82 -18.68 -7.60
CA LEU A 180 6.47 -20.08 -7.29
C LEU A 180 5.14 -20.52 -7.91
N ILE A 181 4.34 -19.59 -8.44
CA ILE A 181 3.03 -19.88 -9.00
C ILE A 181 3.17 -20.30 -10.46
N SER A 182 2.61 -21.47 -10.78
CA SER A 182 2.54 -22.05 -12.11
C SER A 182 1.30 -22.95 -12.23
N PHE A 183 1.00 -23.42 -13.44
CA PHE A 183 -0.06 -24.41 -13.65
C PHE A 183 0.21 -25.77 -12.96
N GLU A 184 1.48 -26.08 -12.71
CA GLU A 184 1.92 -27.30 -12.04
C GLU A 184 1.81 -27.20 -10.51
N THR A 185 1.75 -25.98 -9.97
CA THR A 185 1.64 -25.74 -8.54
C THR A 185 0.41 -26.43 -7.97
N SER A 186 0.62 -27.22 -6.93
CA SER A 186 -0.44 -27.99 -6.28
C SER A 186 -1.39 -27.08 -5.51
N THR A 187 -2.62 -27.56 -5.29
CA THR A 187 -3.63 -26.82 -4.52
C THR A 187 -3.17 -26.53 -3.08
N ASP A 188 -2.41 -27.43 -2.48
CA ASP A 188 -1.87 -27.24 -1.13
C ASP A 188 -0.74 -26.20 -1.12
N GLU A 189 0.16 -26.21 -2.12
CA GLU A 189 1.18 -25.17 -2.28
C GLU A 189 0.53 -23.79 -2.49
N LEU A 190 -0.51 -23.66 -3.33
CA LEU A 190 -1.24 -22.40 -3.51
C LEU A 190 -1.87 -21.91 -2.20
N ARG A 191 -2.47 -22.79 -1.40
CA ARG A 191 -2.98 -22.41 -0.06
C ARG A 191 -1.86 -21.93 0.86
N THR A 192 -0.72 -22.60 0.87
CA THR A 192 0.44 -22.19 1.67
C THR A 192 0.96 -20.83 1.22
N LEU A 193 0.99 -20.56 -0.09
CA LEU A 193 1.37 -19.26 -0.65
C LEU A 193 0.40 -18.16 -0.20
N VAL A 194 -0.92 -18.40 -0.29
CA VAL A 194 -1.93 -17.44 0.20
C VAL A 194 -1.77 -17.16 1.69
N ILE A 195 -1.51 -18.19 2.50
CA ILE A 195 -1.26 -18.00 3.94
C ILE A 195 -0.01 -17.15 4.15
N SER A 196 1.11 -17.49 3.50
CA SER A 196 2.37 -16.73 3.61
C SER A 196 2.18 -15.27 3.20
N TRP A 197 1.46 -15.02 2.12
CA TRP A 197 1.13 -13.69 1.62
C TRP A 197 0.24 -12.92 2.61
N SER A 198 -0.76 -13.58 3.21
CA SER A 198 -1.69 -12.94 4.15
C SER A 198 -1.03 -12.55 5.47
N THR A 199 0.12 -13.14 5.78
CA THR A 199 0.91 -12.85 6.96
C THR A 199 2.09 -11.97 6.57
N SER A 200 1.86 -10.69 6.23
CA SER A 200 2.95 -9.72 5.99
C SER A 200 3.93 -9.78 7.17
N PRO A 201 5.18 -10.24 6.95
CA PRO A 201 6.12 -10.42 8.04
C PRO A 201 6.82 -9.11 8.41
N PHE A 202 6.65 -8.05 7.60
CA PHE A 202 7.42 -6.82 7.72
C PHE A 202 6.56 -5.61 8.11
N LEU A 203 5.35 -5.47 7.59
CA LEU A 203 4.52 -4.29 7.86
C LEU A 203 3.88 -4.37 9.25
N ASP A 204 4.24 -3.44 10.14
CA ASP A 204 3.63 -3.29 11.46
C ASP A 204 2.74 -2.02 11.53
N PRO A 205 1.40 -2.15 11.38
CA PRO A 205 0.47 -1.04 11.55
C PRO A 205 0.51 -0.39 12.94
N ALA A 206 1.05 -1.05 13.96
CA ALA A 206 1.23 -0.45 15.29
C ALA A 206 2.39 0.56 15.31
N GLN A 207 3.47 0.32 14.54
CA GLN A 207 4.59 1.24 14.42
C GLN A 207 4.14 2.59 13.84
N THR A 208 3.41 2.56 12.71
CA THR A 208 2.87 3.78 12.07
C THR A 208 1.87 4.51 12.97
N ARG A 209 1.01 3.78 13.69
CA ARG A 209 0.09 4.38 14.69
C ARG A 209 0.81 5.02 15.88
N SER A 210 1.87 4.41 16.37
CA SER A 210 2.67 4.97 17.47
C SER A 210 3.37 6.27 17.05
N PHE A 211 3.77 6.37 15.78
CA PHE A 211 4.35 7.58 15.22
C PHE A 211 3.30 8.71 15.11
N LEU A 212 2.12 8.39 14.58
CA LEU A 212 0.98 9.33 14.51
C LEU A 212 0.65 9.93 15.88
N GLN A 213 0.60 9.09 16.93
CA GLN A 213 0.34 9.53 18.30
C GLN A 213 1.42 10.45 18.84
N ARG A 214 2.70 10.13 18.60
CA ARG A 214 3.84 10.95 19.05
C ARG A 214 3.85 12.33 18.43
N HIS A 215 3.42 12.46 17.18
CA HIS A 215 3.48 13.71 16.42
C HIS A 215 2.13 14.45 16.31
N GLN A 216 1.11 14.02 17.08
CA GLN A 216 -0.25 14.59 17.08
C GLN A 216 -0.86 14.79 15.68
N LEU A 217 -0.46 13.94 14.71
CA LEU A 217 -0.93 14.03 13.32
C LEU A 217 -2.39 13.56 13.18
N SER A 218 -2.94 12.95 14.25
CA SER A 218 -4.35 12.64 14.39
C SER A 218 -5.18 13.89 14.71
N HIS A 219 -5.81 14.44 13.66
CA HIS A 219 -6.83 15.51 13.64
C HIS A 219 -6.41 16.96 13.90
N THR A 220 -6.10 17.66 12.81
CA THR A 220 -6.64 19.01 12.54
C THR A 220 -7.24 19.05 11.13
N ALA A 221 -8.28 18.25 10.91
CA ALA A 221 -9.25 18.50 9.85
C ALA A 221 -10.38 19.34 10.45
N ASN A 222 -10.39 20.63 10.13
CA ASN A 222 -11.55 21.52 10.20
C ASN A 222 -11.71 22.15 8.82
#